data_AF-A0A2T5G7Y5-F1
#
_entry.id   AF-A0A2T5G7Y5-F1
#
_cell.length_a   1.000
_cell.length_b   1.000
_cell.length_c   1.000
_cell.angle_alpha   90.00
_cell.angle_beta   90.00
_cell.angle_gamma   90.00
#
_symmetry.space_group_name_H-M   'P 1'
#
loop_
_entity.id
_entity.type
_entity.pdbx_description
1 polymer ?
#
loop_
_entity_poly.entity_id
_entity_poly.type
_entity_poly.pdbx_seq_one_letter_code
_entity_poly.pdbx_strand_id
1 'polypeptide(L)' 'MAERAFVLVPLAEVAPDLVIPGTGRSVRDGVRLGRAKKVRRWNPVL' A
#
# COMPACT_ATOMS: atom_id res chain seq x y z
N MET A 1 8.90 7.29 0.46
CA MET A 1 7.43 7.04 0.49
C MET A 1 7.09 5.55 0.51
N ALA A 2 7.78 4.72 -0.29
CA ALA A 2 7.49 3.29 -0.50
C ALA A 2 7.51 2.37 0.73
N GLU A 3 7.93 2.84 1.91
CA GLU A 3 7.91 2.06 3.15
C GLU A 3 6.68 2.37 4.04
N ARG A 4 5.82 3.31 3.62
CA ARG A 4 4.66 3.75 4.41
C ARG A 4 3.43 2.91 4.08
N ALA A 5 3.13 1.93 4.93
CA ALA A 5 2.00 1.02 4.77
C ALA A 5 0.64 1.73 4.56
N PHE A 6 0.38 2.83 5.29
CA PHE A 6 -0.87 3.59 5.17
C PHE A 6 -1.06 4.29 3.82
N VAL A 7 0.01 4.40 3.02
CA VAL A 7 -0.05 4.92 1.65
C VAL A 7 -0.21 3.76 0.67
N LEU A 8 0.59 2.71 0.82
CA LEU A 8 0.59 1.58 -0.13
C LEU A 8 -0.67 0.72 -0.07
N VAL A 9 -1.26 0.52 1.11
CA VAL A 9 -2.47 -0.31 1.26
C VAL A 9 -3.66 0.31 0.53
N PRO A 10 -4.05 1.58 0.76
CA PRO A 10 -5.13 2.20 -0.02
C PRO A 10 -4.82 2.30 -1.52
N LEU A 11 -3.56 2.58 -1.90
CA LEU A 11 -3.18 2.65 -3.31
C LEU A 11 -3.30 1.29 -4.00
N ALA A 12 -3.01 0.19 -3.34
CA ALA A 12 -3.18 -1.15 -3.90
C ALA A 12 -4.66 -1.50 -4.15
N GLU A 13 -5.58 -0.90 -3.39
CA GLU A 13 -7.02 -1.07 -3.58
C GLU A 13 -7.53 -0.33 -4.81
N VAL A 14 -7.00 0.87 -5.12
CA VAL A 14 -7.50 1.72 -6.21
C VAL A 14 -6.65 1.70 -7.49
N ALA A 15 -5.35 1.40 -7.39
CA ALA A 15 -4.39 1.44 -8.50
C ALA A 15 -3.23 0.42 -8.29
N PRO A 16 -3.52 -0.89 -8.33
CA PRO A 16 -2.55 -1.94 -7.99
C PRO A 16 -1.32 -1.98 -8.91
N ASP A 17 -1.49 -1.57 -10.17
CA ASP A 17 -0.45 -1.68 -11.21
C ASP A 17 0.36 -0.38 -11.39
N LEU A 18 0.09 0.64 -10.56
CA LEU A 18 0.89 1.86 -10.52
C LEU A 18 2.34 1.52 -10.16
N VAL A 19 3.28 2.05 -10.94
CA VAL A 19 4.71 1.84 -10.69
C VAL A 19 5.23 2.85 -9.68
N ILE A 20 5.91 2.36 -8.64
CA ILE A 20 6.58 3.20 -7.64
C ILE A 20 7.86 3.79 -8.26
N PRO A 21 7.97 5.13 -8.35
CA PRO A 21 9.13 5.79 -8.97
C PRO A 21 10.46 5.33 -8.37
N GLY A 22 11.46 5.10 -9.24
CA GLY A 22 12.81 4.69 -8.84
C GLY A 22 12.96 3.22 -8.39
N THR A 23 11.88 2.44 -8.35
CA THR A 23 11.95 1.02 -7.94
C THR A 23 11.64 0.04 -9.07
N GLY A 24 10.93 0.50 -10.11
CA GLY A 24 10.41 -0.36 -11.19
C GLY A 24 9.36 -1.39 -10.72
N ARG A 25 8.91 -1.32 -9.46
CA ARG A 25 7.93 -2.25 -8.87
C ARG A 25 6.55 -1.65 -8.85
N SER A 26 5.53 -2.49 -8.96
CA SER A 26 4.14 -2.06 -8.78
C SER A 26 3.83 -1.81 -7.30
N VAL A 27 2.77 -1.04 -7.02
CA VAL A 27 2.21 -0.87 -5.67
C VAL A 27 1.84 -2.24 -5.07
N ARG A 28 1.27 -3.14 -5.87
CA ARG A 28 0.96 -4.52 -5.48
C ARG A 28 2.18 -5.29 -4.97
N ASP A 29 3.31 -5.17 -5.65
CA ASP A 29 4.57 -5.81 -5.22
C ASP A 29 5.07 -5.19 -3.92
N GLY A 30 4.99 -3.87 -3.79
CA GLY A 30 5.32 -3.14 -2.55
C GLY A 30 4.56 -3.66 -1.33
N VAL A 31 3.25 -3.89 -1.47
CA VAL A 31 2.40 -4.46 -0.40
C VAL A 31 2.78 -5.90 -0.07
N ARG A 32 3.08 -6.74 -1.08
CA ARG A 32 3.49 -8.15 -0.88
C ARG A 32 4.83 -8.30 -0.18
N LEU A 33 5.78 -7.42 -0.48
CA LEU A 33 7.17 -7.51 -0.03
C LEU A 33 7.42 -6.91 1.36
N GLY A 34 6.56 -6.02 1.87
CA GLY A 34 6.88 -5.33 3.13
C GLY A 34 5.71 -4.71 3.87
N ARG A 35 5.52 -5.14 5.12
CA ARG A 35 5.00 -4.35 6.28
C ARG A 35 3.60 -3.72 6.19
N ALA A 36 2.80 -4.01 5.18
CA ALA A 36 1.41 -3.56 5.06
C ALA A 36 0.44 -4.04 6.17
N LYS A 37 0.87 -4.97 7.03
CA LYS A 37 0.03 -5.66 8.03
C LYS A 37 -0.58 -4.78 9.15
N LYS A 38 -0.33 -3.46 9.18
CA LYS A 38 -0.78 -2.57 10.27
C LYS A 38 -1.90 -1.60 9.89
N VAL A 39 -2.38 -1.59 8.63
CA VAL A 39 -3.49 -0.72 8.22
C VAL A 39 -4.80 -1.48 8.39
N ARG A 40 -5.74 -0.89 9.13
CA ARG A 40 -7.10 -1.41 9.28
C ARG A 40 -8.07 -0.39 8.69
N ARG A 41 -9.20 -0.86 8.15
CA ARG A 41 -10.30 0.04 7.83
C ARG A 41 -10.75 0.74 9.11
N TRP A 42 -10.99 2.03 9.00
CA TRP A 42 -11.62 2.79 10.05
C TRP A 42 -13.01 2.23 10.33
N ASN A 43 -13.38 2.09 11.61
CA ASN A 43 -14.72 1.69 12.05
C ASN A 43 -15.28 2.78 12.97
N PRO A 44 -16.26 3.58 12.54
CA PRO A 44 -16.77 4.73 13.29
C PRO A 44 -17.78 4.37 14.41
N VAL A 45 -18.02 3.09 14.70
CA VAL A 45 -19.08 2.64 15.63
C VAL A 45 -18.55 2.40 17.07
N LEU A 46 -17.78 3.35 17.62
CA LEU A 46 -17.40 3.38 19.03
C LEU A 46 -17.85 4.70 19.68
#